data_AF-A0A444VLS4-F1
#
_entry.id   AF-A0A444VLS4-F1
#
_cell.length_a   1.000
_cell.length_b   1.000
_cell.length_c   1.000
_cell.angle_alpha   90.00
_cell.angle_beta   90.00
_cell.angle_gamma   90.00
#
_symmetry.space_group_name_H-M   'P 1'
#
loop_
_entity.id
_entity.type
_entity.pdbx_description
1 polymer ?
#
loop_
_entity_poly.entity_id
_entity_poly.type
_entity_poly.pdbx_seq_one_letter_code
_entity_poly.pdbx_strand_id
1 'polypeptide(L)'
;MSINDLKKHTVKVGSGSGCVFQPMDDEYTYILTAKHLFQNKNEETDELEYLSDGAEIPLTFLDFDGNKWNVHSETFTICFEENFFPHQNSDAAILKITYRAGFDNIHIRKKCPQNEFYLSGFPGRLSHQDTLGNTVATFAVTRFKQSGDFFDVAELSNHNLTRDEIQGCSGGGIMAVDGKSNVFITGIQSRMATNVDLSLGEIGFVPIRYYEDIVEIYNAAGKLVELLPVFLKSFVSLIGDTFQMGSAPIHKEEAALSDLLTAKAELIRQSDLTPLGLKSFMGDERLLVNCKDNVELRRKKVWTFWLELLVILNIAKDKLHNAEDLDALTQNIRFFYSNTDKDFLDEHLQDLWKVDYTDLADGGLVIFASNQKRQSAVTKGVLDLCDIVPNISSARREFAKVQNEAFASDAINIAETLDFPFDRFKYTNIATFKEDAALDLDEKFVDMKPVECYPLLKELYERLLP
;
A
#
# COMPACT_ATOMS: atom_id res chain seq x y z
N MET A 1 7.40 11.58 -7.13
CA MET A 1 6.03 12.11 -7.26
C MET A 1 5.95 13.47 -6.57
N SER A 2 5.13 14.39 -7.07
CA SER A 2 4.93 15.76 -6.58
C SER A 2 3.46 16.04 -6.28
N ILE A 3 3.17 17.14 -5.61
CA ILE A 3 1.80 17.60 -5.32
C ILE A 3 0.98 17.80 -6.61
N ASN A 4 1.63 18.13 -7.73
CA ASN A 4 0.94 18.27 -9.02
C ASN A 4 0.38 16.93 -9.54
N ASP A 5 0.93 15.79 -9.12
CA ASP A 5 0.45 14.48 -9.53
C ASP A 5 -0.93 14.17 -8.93
N LEU A 6 -1.32 14.83 -7.84
CA LEU A 6 -2.66 14.72 -7.26
C LEU A 6 -3.76 15.14 -8.26
N LYS A 7 -3.45 16.05 -9.19
CA LYS A 7 -4.41 16.53 -10.20
C LYS A 7 -4.88 15.42 -11.13
N LYS A 8 -4.01 14.43 -11.40
CA LYS A 8 -4.36 13.24 -12.20
C LYS A 8 -5.44 12.41 -11.50
N HIS A 9 -5.37 12.32 -10.17
CA HIS A 9 -6.32 11.57 -9.33
C HIS A 9 -7.60 12.36 -9.02
N THR A 10 -7.72 13.59 -9.51
CA THR A 10 -8.89 14.44 -9.32
C THR A 10 -9.68 14.49 -10.62
N VAL A 11 -10.97 14.19 -10.55
CA VAL A 11 -11.91 14.23 -11.68
C VAL A 11 -12.96 15.30 -11.43
N LYS A 12 -13.40 16.01 -12.47
CA LYS A 12 -14.56 16.91 -12.36
C LYS A 12 -15.82 16.10 -12.55
N VAL A 13 -16.76 16.22 -11.62
CA VAL A 13 -18.04 15.48 -11.63
C VAL A 13 -19.16 16.50 -11.67
N GLY A 14 -19.70 16.76 -12.87
CA GLY A 14 -20.69 17.82 -13.05
C GLY A 14 -20.16 19.19 -12.63
N SER A 15 -20.79 19.79 -11.62
CA SER A 15 -20.38 21.06 -11.01
C SER A 15 -19.36 20.91 -9.86
N GLY A 16 -19.11 19.68 -9.41
CA GLY A 16 -18.19 19.35 -8.34
C GLY A 16 -16.96 18.58 -8.82
N SER A 17 -16.41 17.80 -7.90
CA SER A 17 -15.18 17.03 -8.01
C SER A 17 -15.39 15.57 -7.62
N GLY A 18 -14.39 14.74 -7.88
CA GLY A 18 -14.30 13.35 -7.48
C GLY A 18 -12.83 12.97 -7.33
N CYS A 19 -12.57 11.85 -6.66
CA CYS A 19 -11.25 11.24 -6.62
C CYS A 19 -11.27 9.87 -7.30
N VAL A 20 -10.39 9.68 -8.28
CA VAL A 20 -10.23 8.42 -8.99
C VAL A 20 -9.49 7.43 -8.10
N PHE A 21 -10.09 6.27 -7.90
CA PHE A 21 -9.56 5.19 -7.08
C PHE A 21 -9.60 3.87 -7.86
N GLN A 22 -8.50 3.11 -7.82
CA GLN A 22 -8.45 1.78 -8.41
C GLN A 22 -8.75 0.73 -7.33
N PRO A 23 -9.94 0.09 -7.34
CA PRO A 23 -10.26 -0.98 -6.38
C PRO A 23 -9.48 -2.26 -6.71
N MET A 24 -9.72 -3.34 -5.97
CA MET A 24 -9.02 -4.63 -6.12
C MET A 24 -9.51 -5.42 -7.36
N ASP A 25 -9.55 -4.75 -8.51
CA ASP A 25 -10.14 -5.22 -9.75
C ASP A 25 -9.48 -4.51 -10.94
N ASP A 26 -9.50 -5.16 -12.11
CA ASP A 26 -8.89 -4.71 -13.35
C ASP A 26 -9.91 -4.51 -14.50
N GLU A 27 -11.22 -4.61 -14.21
CA GLU A 27 -12.32 -4.37 -15.15
C GLU A 27 -13.00 -3.01 -14.93
N TYR A 28 -12.90 -2.45 -13.71
CA TYR A 28 -13.54 -1.18 -13.35
C TYR A 28 -12.60 -0.23 -12.61
N THR A 29 -12.93 1.06 -12.66
CA THR A 29 -12.32 2.11 -11.83
C THR A 29 -13.42 2.80 -11.05
N TYR A 30 -13.13 3.25 -9.83
CA TYR A 30 -14.08 3.97 -8.99
C TYR A 30 -13.80 5.47 -8.99
N ILE A 31 -14.86 6.25 -8.89
CA ILE A 31 -14.80 7.67 -8.51
C ILE A 31 -15.48 7.80 -7.15
N LEU A 32 -14.69 8.17 -6.15
CA LEU A 32 -15.18 8.50 -4.82
C LEU A 32 -15.58 9.98 -4.83
N THR A 33 -16.83 10.29 -4.53
CA THR A 33 -17.35 11.67 -4.63
C THR A 33 -18.43 11.95 -3.58
N ALA A 34 -18.94 13.18 -3.54
CA ALA A 34 -19.98 13.62 -2.64
C ALA A 34 -21.37 13.28 -3.21
N LYS A 35 -22.27 12.80 -2.34
CA LYS A 35 -23.61 12.32 -2.72
C LYS A 35 -24.51 13.45 -3.20
N HIS A 36 -24.45 14.62 -2.57
CA HIS A 36 -25.29 15.77 -2.93
C HIS A 36 -25.05 16.31 -4.34
N LEU A 37 -23.94 15.96 -5.01
CA LEU A 37 -23.73 16.32 -6.41
C LEU A 37 -24.76 15.67 -7.35
N PHE A 38 -25.45 14.65 -6.87
CA PHE A 38 -26.50 13.90 -7.57
C PHE A 38 -27.88 14.16 -6.97
N GLN A 39 -28.04 15.26 -6.23
CA GLN A 39 -29.29 15.65 -5.61
C GLN A 39 -29.63 17.10 -5.98
N ASN A 40 -30.90 17.34 -6.29
CA ASN A 40 -31.45 18.67 -6.47
C ASN A 40 -32.41 18.99 -5.34
N LYS A 41 -32.50 20.27 -4.99
CA LYS A 41 -33.51 20.74 -4.05
C LYS A 41 -34.86 20.78 -4.75
N ASN A 42 -35.86 20.11 -4.20
CA ASN A 42 -37.23 20.23 -4.64
C ASN A 42 -37.78 21.60 -4.20
N GLU A 43 -38.26 22.41 -5.15
CA GLU A 43 -38.74 23.77 -4.89
C GLU A 43 -40.03 23.82 -4.05
N GLU A 44 -40.81 22.74 -4.03
CA GLU A 44 -42.09 22.65 -3.31
C GLU A 44 -41.92 22.11 -1.89
N THR A 45 -41.06 21.10 -1.69
CA THR A 45 -40.88 20.42 -0.39
C THR A 45 -39.66 20.89 0.38
N ASP A 46 -38.74 21.62 -0.26
CA ASP A 46 -37.43 22.00 0.27
C ASP A 46 -36.50 20.78 0.55
N GLU A 47 -36.92 19.57 0.17
CA GLU A 47 -36.17 18.32 0.35
C GLU A 47 -35.14 18.10 -0.77
N LEU A 48 -34.11 17.31 -0.48
CA LEU A 48 -33.12 16.90 -1.49
C LEU A 48 -33.60 15.62 -2.18
N GLU A 49 -33.84 15.69 -3.49
CA GLU A 49 -34.23 14.58 -4.33
C GLU A 49 -33.08 14.17 -5.24
N TYR A 50 -32.90 12.86 -5.45
CA TYR A 50 -31.90 12.39 -6.40
C TYR A 50 -32.26 12.75 -7.84
N LEU A 51 -31.24 12.93 -8.65
CA LEU A 51 -31.38 12.89 -10.11
C LEU A 51 -32.02 11.55 -10.52
N SER A 52 -32.84 11.59 -11.57
CA SER A 52 -33.50 10.41 -12.09
C SER A 52 -32.49 9.38 -12.62
N ASP A 53 -32.82 8.10 -12.50
CA ASP A 53 -32.12 7.05 -13.21
C ASP A 53 -32.06 7.35 -14.72
N GLY A 54 -30.91 7.12 -15.35
CA GLY A 54 -30.62 7.52 -16.73
C GLY A 54 -30.19 8.98 -16.91
N ALA A 55 -30.11 9.80 -15.86
CA ALA A 55 -29.58 11.15 -15.97
C ALA A 55 -28.08 11.15 -16.31
N GLU A 56 -27.66 12.12 -17.12
CA GLU A 56 -26.31 12.23 -17.64
C GLU A 56 -25.50 13.29 -16.88
N ILE A 57 -24.29 12.93 -16.45
CA ILE A 57 -23.36 13.80 -15.75
C ILE A 57 -22.02 13.82 -16.49
N PRO A 58 -21.49 15.00 -16.84
CA PRO A 58 -20.18 15.08 -17.46
C PRO A 58 -19.07 14.77 -16.45
N LEU A 59 -18.15 13.89 -16.86
CA LEU A 59 -16.89 13.62 -16.19
C LEU A 59 -15.75 14.25 -16.97
N THR A 60 -14.83 14.95 -16.28
CA THR A 60 -13.62 15.50 -16.91
C THR A 60 -12.38 15.05 -16.16
N PHE A 61 -11.51 14.32 -16.86
CA PHE A 61 -10.24 13.82 -16.37
C PHE A 61 -9.08 14.65 -16.93
N LEU A 62 -7.99 14.68 -16.17
CA LEU A 62 -6.74 15.30 -16.57
C LEU A 62 -5.61 14.26 -16.64
N ASP A 63 -4.89 14.25 -17.75
CA ASP A 63 -3.73 13.39 -17.94
C ASP A 63 -2.52 14.23 -18.36
N PHE A 64 -1.36 13.96 -17.76
CA PHE A 64 -0.11 14.65 -18.08
C PHE A 64 0.76 13.77 -18.99
N ASP A 65 1.08 14.26 -20.19
CA ASP A 65 1.87 13.52 -21.18
C ASP A 65 3.41 13.69 -20.99
N GLY A 66 3.83 14.38 -19.94
CA GLY A 66 5.23 14.75 -19.70
C GLY A 66 5.56 16.19 -20.09
N ASN A 67 4.73 16.84 -20.91
CA ASN A 67 4.93 18.22 -21.35
C ASN A 67 3.72 19.12 -21.02
N LYS A 68 2.49 18.61 -21.22
CA LYS A 68 1.25 19.37 -20.98
C LYS A 68 0.15 18.51 -20.39
N TRP A 69 -0.82 19.20 -19.77
CA TRP A 69 -2.06 18.60 -19.33
C TRP A 69 -3.03 18.47 -20.51
N ASN A 70 -3.59 17.28 -20.68
CA ASN A 70 -4.63 16.97 -21.63
C ASN A 70 -5.94 16.71 -20.87
N VAL A 71 -7.07 17.01 -21.52
CA VAL A 71 -8.41 16.77 -20.98
C VAL A 71 -9.06 15.61 -21.73
N HIS A 72 -9.66 14.71 -20.97
CA HIS A 72 -10.59 13.72 -21.48
C HIS A 72 -11.96 13.95 -20.83
N SER A 73 -13.00 14.13 -21.64
CA SER A 73 -14.37 14.26 -21.15
C SER A 73 -15.23 13.12 -21.66
N GLU A 74 -16.04 12.57 -20.77
CA GLU A 74 -17.01 11.54 -21.07
C GLU A 74 -18.31 11.80 -20.31
N THR A 75 -19.39 11.17 -20.74
CA THR A 75 -20.69 11.28 -20.10
C THR A 75 -20.94 10.04 -19.25
N PHE A 76 -21.28 10.23 -17.99
CA PHE A 76 -21.70 9.19 -17.07
C PHE A 76 -23.23 9.18 -16.97
N THR A 77 -23.84 8.06 -17.36
CA THR A 77 -25.29 7.83 -17.18
C THR A 77 -25.52 7.13 -15.86
N ILE A 78 -26.29 7.75 -14.96
CA ILE A 78 -26.59 7.22 -13.64
C ILE A 78 -27.47 5.97 -13.79
N CYS A 79 -27.02 4.87 -13.20
CA CYS A 79 -27.77 3.62 -13.01
C CYS A 79 -27.66 3.21 -11.54
N PHE A 80 -28.71 3.42 -10.76
CA PHE A 80 -28.71 3.10 -9.32
C PHE A 80 -28.37 1.64 -9.06
N GLU A 81 -27.50 1.42 -8.08
CA GLU A 81 -27.01 0.10 -7.67
C GLU A 81 -26.27 -0.68 -8.77
N GLU A 82 -26.03 -0.12 -9.96
CA GLU A 82 -25.28 -0.78 -11.03
C GLU A 82 -23.97 -0.06 -11.29
N ASN A 83 -24.02 1.27 -11.42
CA ASN A 83 -22.84 2.11 -11.55
C ASN A 83 -22.82 3.30 -10.58
N PHE A 84 -23.93 3.59 -9.89
CA PHE A 84 -24.06 4.65 -8.91
C PHE A 84 -24.49 4.08 -7.56
N PHE A 85 -23.63 4.25 -6.54
CA PHE A 85 -23.80 3.66 -5.22
C PHE A 85 -23.72 4.75 -4.14
N PRO A 86 -24.85 5.38 -3.76
CA PRO A 86 -24.89 6.35 -2.68
C PRO A 86 -24.88 5.67 -1.32
N HIS A 87 -24.18 6.26 -0.35
CA HIS A 87 -24.31 5.85 1.05
C HIS A 87 -25.65 6.30 1.63
N GLN A 88 -26.25 5.47 2.49
CA GLN A 88 -27.55 5.73 3.10
C GLN A 88 -27.54 7.03 3.94
N ASN A 89 -26.58 7.15 4.87
CA ASN A 89 -26.53 8.23 5.85
C ASN A 89 -25.51 9.35 5.55
N SER A 90 -24.25 9.00 5.25
CA SER A 90 -23.21 9.97 4.92
C SER A 90 -23.39 10.59 3.52
N ASP A 91 -22.72 11.72 3.29
CA ASP A 91 -22.67 12.41 2.01
C ASP A 91 -21.58 11.81 1.08
N ALA A 92 -21.60 10.48 0.93
CA ALA A 92 -20.66 9.72 0.09
C ALA A 92 -21.39 8.99 -1.03
N ALA A 93 -20.77 8.93 -2.20
CA ALA A 93 -21.19 8.09 -3.31
C ALA A 93 -20.00 7.53 -4.08
N ILE A 94 -20.14 6.30 -4.59
CA ILE A 94 -19.17 5.67 -5.50
C ILE A 94 -19.78 5.63 -6.89
N LEU A 95 -19.04 6.12 -7.88
CA LEU A 95 -19.32 5.88 -9.30
C LEU A 95 -18.42 4.74 -9.78
N LYS A 96 -18.99 3.73 -10.42
CA LYS A 96 -18.26 2.62 -11.05
C LYS A 96 -18.21 2.88 -12.56
N ILE A 97 -17.02 3.08 -13.09
CA ILE A 97 -16.76 3.33 -14.51
C ILE A 97 -15.90 2.22 -15.11
N THR A 98 -15.79 2.18 -16.43
CA THR A 98 -14.88 1.28 -17.13
C THR A 98 -13.44 1.48 -16.66
N TYR A 99 -12.66 0.40 -16.56
CA TYR A 99 -11.26 0.44 -16.16
C TYR A 99 -10.45 1.53 -16.88
N ARG A 100 -9.71 2.31 -16.11
CA ARG A 100 -8.73 3.28 -16.58
C ARG A 100 -7.37 2.94 -15.98
N ALA A 101 -6.39 2.67 -16.84
CA ALA A 101 -5.03 2.35 -16.41
C ALA A 101 -4.31 3.55 -15.78
N GLY A 102 -3.30 3.26 -14.96
CA GLY A 102 -2.39 4.27 -14.41
C GLY A 102 -2.86 4.93 -13.12
N PHE A 103 -3.81 4.30 -12.41
CA PHE A 103 -4.30 4.70 -11.08
C PHE A 103 -4.00 3.65 -9.99
N ASP A 104 -3.21 2.60 -10.28
CA ASP A 104 -2.91 1.49 -9.35
C ASP A 104 -2.05 1.92 -8.13
N ASN A 105 -1.63 3.19 -8.09
CA ASN A 105 -0.75 3.77 -7.09
C ASN A 105 -1.47 4.58 -6.01
N ILE A 106 -2.81 4.63 -6.02
CA ILE A 106 -3.61 5.27 -4.98
C ILE A 106 -4.05 4.27 -3.91
N HIS A 107 -3.85 4.61 -2.64
CA HIS A 107 -4.12 3.72 -1.50
C HIS A 107 -4.85 4.44 -0.36
N ILE A 108 -5.63 3.70 0.42
CA ILE A 108 -6.24 4.25 1.64
C ILE A 108 -5.17 4.41 2.72
N ARG A 109 -5.17 5.56 3.41
CA ARG A 109 -4.40 5.78 4.64
C ARG A 109 -5.29 6.37 5.73
N LYS A 110 -5.61 5.54 6.73
CA LYS A 110 -6.54 5.91 7.82
C LYS A 110 -5.91 6.85 8.85
N LYS A 111 -4.60 6.73 9.09
CA LYS A 111 -3.87 7.64 9.98
C LYS A 111 -3.48 8.91 9.21
N CYS A 112 -3.79 10.06 9.79
CA CYS A 112 -3.56 11.36 9.17
C CYS A 112 -2.48 12.14 9.93
N PRO A 113 -1.18 11.92 9.66
CA PRO A 113 -0.14 12.82 10.14
C PRO A 113 -0.40 14.26 9.68
N GLN A 114 -0.05 15.22 10.53
CA GLN A 114 -0.21 16.63 10.22
C GLN A 114 0.70 17.04 9.06
N ASN A 115 0.26 18.02 8.26
CA ASN A 115 1.02 18.65 7.18
C ASN A 115 1.44 17.73 6.01
N GLU A 116 0.87 16.53 5.87
CA GLU A 116 1.16 15.64 4.73
C GLU A 116 0.05 15.65 3.66
N PHE A 117 -1.15 16.10 4.01
CA PHE A 117 -2.33 16.01 3.17
C PHE A 117 -2.69 17.32 2.49
N TYR A 118 -3.43 17.18 1.40
CA TYR A 118 -3.91 18.26 0.55
C TYR A 118 -5.34 17.96 0.12
N LEU A 119 -6.19 18.97 0.12
CA LEU A 119 -7.44 18.95 -0.64
C LEU A 119 -7.10 19.20 -2.11
N SER A 120 -7.54 18.32 -3.02
CA SER A 120 -7.49 18.58 -4.47
C SER A 120 -8.90 18.53 -5.08
N GLY A 121 -9.24 19.55 -5.87
CA GLY A 121 -10.58 19.71 -6.45
C GLY A 121 -10.62 20.71 -7.62
N PHE A 122 -11.76 20.78 -8.30
CA PHE A 122 -12.08 21.69 -9.40
C PHE A 122 -12.94 22.87 -8.92
N PRO A 123 -12.36 23.91 -8.29
CA PRO A 123 -13.16 25.05 -7.88
C PRO A 123 -13.71 25.79 -9.11
N GLY A 124 -14.98 26.17 -9.06
CA GLY A 124 -15.71 26.75 -10.19
C GLY A 124 -15.05 28.01 -10.75
N ARG A 125 -14.43 28.84 -9.90
CA ARG A 125 -13.71 30.06 -10.30
C ARG A 125 -12.51 29.81 -11.23
N LEU A 126 -11.95 28.59 -11.22
CA LEU A 126 -10.79 28.23 -12.03
C LEU A 126 -11.17 27.57 -13.36
N SER A 127 -12.47 27.45 -13.67
CA SER A 127 -12.97 26.81 -14.89
C SER A 127 -12.52 27.47 -16.19
N HIS A 128 -12.11 28.75 -16.16
CA HIS A 128 -11.69 29.54 -17.33
C HIS A 128 -10.18 29.80 -17.41
N GLN A 129 -9.36 29.00 -16.75
CA GLN A 129 -7.89 29.15 -16.78
C GLN A 129 -7.30 28.74 -18.13
N ASP A 130 -6.29 29.48 -18.60
CA ASP A 130 -5.60 29.22 -19.89
C ASP A 130 -4.87 27.88 -19.90
N THR A 131 -4.31 27.48 -18.77
CA THR A 131 -3.65 26.18 -18.61
C THR A 131 -4.60 25.20 -17.93
N LEU A 132 -4.89 24.07 -18.58
CA LEU A 132 -5.80 23.05 -18.07
C LEU A 132 -5.46 22.56 -16.67
N GLY A 133 -4.18 22.37 -16.37
CA GLY A 133 -3.73 21.99 -15.02
C GLY A 133 -4.02 23.04 -13.93
N ASN A 134 -4.29 24.29 -14.29
CA ASN A 134 -4.66 25.34 -13.34
C ASN A 134 -6.17 25.37 -13.04
N THR A 135 -6.97 24.54 -13.73
CA THR A 135 -8.40 24.36 -13.41
C THR A 135 -8.60 23.54 -12.13
N VAL A 136 -7.56 22.82 -11.67
CA VAL A 136 -7.52 22.09 -10.39
C VAL A 136 -6.74 22.90 -9.37
N ALA A 137 -7.34 23.10 -8.20
CA ALA A 137 -6.67 23.68 -7.05
C ALA A 137 -6.22 22.58 -6.08
N THR A 138 -5.11 22.85 -5.40
CA THR A 138 -4.59 22.00 -4.33
C THR A 138 -4.32 22.87 -3.10
N PHE A 139 -4.94 22.54 -1.97
CA PHE A 139 -4.82 23.29 -0.71
C PHE A 139 -4.20 22.40 0.36
N ALA A 140 -3.11 22.84 0.98
CA ALA A 140 -2.46 22.06 2.04
C ALA A 140 -3.35 21.98 3.29
N VAL A 141 -3.42 20.81 3.91
CA VAL A 141 -4.12 20.55 5.17
C VAL A 141 -3.12 20.64 6.31
N THR A 142 -3.34 21.56 7.23
CA THR A 142 -2.47 21.79 8.39
C THR A 142 -2.85 20.89 9.57
N ARG A 143 -4.15 20.66 9.77
CA ARG A 143 -4.65 19.93 10.92
C ARG A 143 -5.93 19.17 10.62
N PHE A 144 -6.04 17.97 11.19
CA PHE A 144 -7.29 17.22 11.28
C PHE A 144 -7.93 17.45 12.66
N LYS A 145 -9.24 17.67 12.68
CA LYS A 145 -10.09 17.83 13.86
C LYS A 145 -11.20 16.80 13.75
N GLN A 146 -11.27 15.90 14.71
CA GLN A 146 -12.36 14.94 14.75
C GLN A 146 -13.64 15.68 15.13
N SER A 147 -14.70 15.56 14.33
CA SER A 147 -15.96 16.23 14.63
C SER A 147 -17.13 15.64 13.83
N GLY A 148 -18.13 15.15 14.56
CA GLY A 148 -19.49 14.94 14.07
C GLY A 148 -19.86 13.53 13.61
N ASP A 149 -21.17 13.31 13.50
CA ASP A 149 -21.73 12.12 12.88
C ASP A 149 -21.51 12.21 11.35
N PHE A 150 -20.86 11.20 10.76
CA PHE A 150 -20.65 11.03 9.32
C PHE A 150 -19.63 11.93 8.60
N PHE A 151 -18.95 12.83 9.29
CA PHE A 151 -17.86 13.64 8.73
C PHE A 151 -16.74 13.85 9.74
N ASP A 152 -15.60 14.33 9.26
CA ASP A 152 -14.50 14.89 10.04
C ASP A 152 -14.17 16.29 9.52
N VAL A 153 -13.43 17.08 10.30
CA VAL A 153 -13.05 18.45 9.93
C VAL A 153 -11.55 18.52 9.65
N ALA A 154 -11.16 19.26 8.62
CA ALA A 154 -9.78 19.57 8.30
C ALA A 154 -9.60 21.10 8.20
N GLU A 155 -8.44 21.58 8.63
CA GLU A 155 -8.04 22.98 8.54
C GLU A 155 -7.03 23.14 7.40
N LEU A 156 -7.30 24.04 6.48
CA LEU A 156 -6.44 24.38 5.35
C LEU A 156 -5.40 25.44 5.73
N SER A 157 -4.27 25.45 5.05
CA SER A 157 -3.17 26.40 5.31
C SER A 157 -3.51 27.85 5.00
N ASN A 158 -4.48 28.09 4.11
CA ASN A 158 -4.98 29.43 3.83
C ASN A 158 -6.30 29.64 4.58
N HIS A 159 -6.22 30.33 5.72
CA HIS A 159 -7.36 30.62 6.60
C HIS A 159 -8.33 31.68 6.04
N ASN A 160 -7.94 32.40 4.99
CA ASN A 160 -8.73 33.46 4.38
C ASN A 160 -9.52 32.97 3.16
N LEU A 161 -9.62 31.65 2.95
CA LEU A 161 -10.39 31.08 1.85
C LEU A 161 -11.88 31.39 2.03
N THR A 162 -12.43 32.11 1.07
CA THR A 162 -13.87 32.38 0.95
C THR A 162 -14.60 31.18 0.38
N ARG A 163 -15.92 31.13 0.58
CA ARG A 163 -16.77 30.07 0.01
C ARG A 163 -16.63 29.95 -1.51
N ASP A 164 -16.56 31.07 -2.22
CA ASP A 164 -16.43 31.12 -3.67
C ASP A 164 -15.08 30.55 -4.16
N GLU A 165 -14.05 30.57 -3.31
CA GLU A 165 -12.73 30.03 -3.65
C GLU A 165 -12.66 28.51 -3.60
N ILE A 166 -13.53 27.88 -2.80
CA ILE A 166 -13.60 26.43 -2.57
C ILE A 166 -14.82 25.81 -3.28
N GLN A 167 -15.85 26.60 -3.63
CA GLN A 167 -17.03 26.08 -4.33
C GLN A 167 -16.63 25.33 -5.61
N GLY A 168 -17.09 24.08 -5.74
CA GLY A 168 -16.68 23.15 -6.80
C GLY A 168 -15.66 22.10 -6.36
N CYS A 169 -14.96 22.30 -5.24
CA CYS A 169 -14.08 21.28 -4.65
C CYS A 169 -14.84 20.11 -4.00
N SER A 170 -16.16 20.20 -3.85
CA SER A 170 -16.95 19.14 -3.23
C SER A 170 -16.86 17.84 -4.02
N GLY A 171 -16.63 16.74 -3.34
CA GLY A 171 -16.24 15.45 -3.90
C GLY A 171 -14.72 15.32 -4.16
N GLY A 172 -13.92 16.36 -3.93
CA GLY A 172 -12.47 16.34 -4.08
C GLY A 172 -11.77 15.51 -3.01
N GLY A 173 -10.65 14.87 -3.37
CA GLY A 173 -9.90 14.01 -2.46
C GLY A 173 -9.07 14.77 -1.43
N ILE A 174 -9.07 14.29 -0.19
CA ILE A 174 -8.07 14.64 0.83
C ILE A 174 -6.91 13.64 0.70
N MET A 175 -5.85 14.06 0.02
CA MET A 175 -4.80 13.19 -0.48
C MET A 175 -3.39 13.59 -0.03
N ALA A 176 -2.47 12.63 0.05
CA ALA A 176 -1.06 12.84 0.31
C ALA A 176 -0.20 12.11 -0.74
N VAL A 177 1.07 12.49 -0.86
CA VAL A 177 2.08 11.80 -1.68
C VAL A 177 3.27 11.44 -0.81
N ASP A 178 3.86 10.25 -1.00
CA ASP A 178 5.05 9.82 -0.23
C ASP A 178 6.39 10.24 -0.85
N GLY A 179 6.37 11.12 -1.85
CA GLY A 179 7.56 11.55 -2.59
C GLY A 179 8.12 10.51 -3.56
N LYS A 180 7.79 9.22 -3.41
CA LYS A 180 8.20 8.13 -4.32
C LYS A 180 7.20 8.06 -5.49
N SER A 181 6.18 7.22 -5.36
CA SER A 181 5.24 6.92 -6.46
C SER A 181 3.81 6.67 -6.00
N ASN A 182 3.49 6.80 -4.71
CA ASN A 182 2.15 6.50 -4.22
C ASN A 182 1.37 7.75 -3.82
N VAL A 183 0.08 7.69 -4.08
CA VAL A 183 -0.92 8.63 -3.58
C VAL A 183 -1.68 7.95 -2.44
N PHE A 184 -1.96 8.69 -1.38
CA PHE A 184 -2.77 8.22 -0.27
C PHE A 184 -4.02 9.05 -0.16
N ILE A 185 -5.15 8.43 0.13
CA ILE A 185 -6.43 9.10 0.38
C ILE A 185 -6.96 8.75 1.78
N THR A 186 -7.50 9.74 2.47
CA THR A 186 -8.12 9.56 3.80
C THR A 186 -9.60 9.94 3.85
N GLY A 187 -10.05 10.77 2.91
CA GLY A 187 -11.45 11.17 2.82
C GLY A 187 -11.76 11.99 1.58
N ILE A 188 -13.03 12.34 1.45
CA ILE A 188 -13.57 13.12 0.34
C ILE A 188 -14.24 14.38 0.90
N GLN A 189 -13.87 15.55 0.40
CA GLN A 189 -14.45 16.81 0.83
C GLN A 189 -15.94 16.86 0.49
N SER A 190 -16.78 17.28 1.44
CA SER A 190 -18.25 17.31 1.27
C SER A 190 -18.77 18.73 1.42
N ARG A 191 -18.32 19.46 2.46
CA ARG A 191 -18.87 20.77 2.82
C ARG A 191 -17.83 21.68 3.46
N MET A 192 -18.22 22.92 3.72
CA MET A 192 -17.49 23.81 4.65
C MET A 192 -17.81 23.38 6.08
N ALA A 193 -16.86 23.52 7.03
CA ALA A 193 -17.08 23.06 8.41
C ALA A 193 -18.12 23.91 9.16
N THR A 194 -18.31 25.17 8.76
CA THR A 194 -19.30 26.08 9.31
C THR A 194 -20.16 26.68 8.20
N ASN A 195 -21.40 27.05 8.54
CA ASN A 195 -22.33 27.74 7.63
C ASN A 195 -22.07 29.26 7.56
N VAL A 196 -20.86 29.72 7.94
CA VAL A 196 -20.48 31.14 8.01
C VAL A 196 -19.50 31.43 6.87
N ASP A 197 -19.60 32.61 6.24
CA ASP A 197 -18.79 33.01 5.07
C ASP A 197 -17.26 32.99 5.31
N LEU A 198 -16.84 32.99 6.58
CA LEU A 198 -15.46 32.78 7.03
C LEU A 198 -15.39 31.46 7.79
N SER A 199 -15.11 30.36 7.10
CA SER A 199 -14.86 29.08 7.77
C SER A 199 -13.47 29.00 8.43
N LEU A 200 -12.69 30.09 8.42
CA LEU A 200 -11.31 30.14 8.92
C LEU A 200 -10.40 29.06 8.30
N GLY A 201 -10.70 28.67 7.06
CA GLY A 201 -10.03 27.58 6.36
C GLY A 201 -10.48 26.18 6.77
N GLU A 202 -11.55 26.04 7.56
CA GLU A 202 -12.08 24.73 7.97
C GLU A 202 -13.06 24.16 6.93
N ILE A 203 -12.85 22.90 6.58
CA ILE A 203 -13.67 22.11 5.66
C ILE A 203 -14.15 20.83 6.34
N GLY A 204 -15.34 20.38 5.98
CA GLY A 204 -15.88 19.06 6.34
C GLY A 204 -15.63 18.05 5.23
N PHE A 205 -15.13 16.87 5.59
CA PHE A 205 -14.89 15.77 4.67
C PHE A 205 -15.50 14.48 5.22
N VAL A 206 -15.93 13.58 4.32
CA VAL A 206 -16.42 12.25 4.66
C VAL A 206 -15.23 11.29 4.68
N PRO A 207 -14.91 10.65 5.82
CA PRO A 207 -13.81 9.70 5.91
C PRO A 207 -14.03 8.48 5.02
N ILE A 208 -12.92 7.90 4.53
CA ILE A 208 -12.96 6.75 3.60
C ILE A 208 -13.72 5.53 4.15
N ARG A 209 -13.81 5.37 5.47
CA ARG A 209 -14.60 4.28 6.08
C ARG A 209 -16.05 4.23 5.58
N TYR A 210 -16.68 5.37 5.28
CA TYR A 210 -18.04 5.38 4.73
C TYR A 210 -18.11 4.95 3.27
N TYR A 211 -16.99 4.98 2.54
CA TYR A 211 -16.90 4.38 1.22
C TYR A 211 -16.63 2.88 1.32
N GLU A 212 -15.86 2.44 2.33
CA GLU A 212 -15.74 1.03 2.69
C GLU A 212 -17.12 0.44 3.05
N ASP A 213 -17.96 1.16 3.80
CA ASP A 213 -19.35 0.76 4.13
C ASP A 213 -20.21 0.55 2.87
N ILE A 214 -20.12 1.46 1.87
CA ILE A 214 -20.81 1.28 0.57
C ILE A 214 -20.34 -0.03 -0.07
N VAL A 215 -19.03 -0.23 -0.15
CA VAL A 215 -18.48 -1.44 -0.77
C VAL A 215 -18.96 -2.70 -0.05
N GLU A 216 -18.92 -2.73 1.29
CA GLU A 216 -19.37 -3.89 2.08
C GLU A 216 -20.82 -4.28 1.77
N ILE A 217 -21.72 -3.30 1.69
CA ILE A 217 -23.14 -3.51 1.38
C ILE A 217 -23.33 -4.16 0.00
N TYR A 218 -22.59 -3.69 -1.01
CA TYR A 218 -22.77 -4.11 -2.40
C TYR A 218 -21.82 -5.26 -2.85
N ASN A 219 -20.81 -5.59 -2.04
CA ASN A 219 -19.88 -6.70 -2.30
C ASN A 219 -20.60 -8.06 -2.22
N ALA A 220 -21.51 -8.24 -1.25
CA ALA A 220 -22.31 -9.46 -1.14
C ALA A 220 -23.15 -9.78 -2.40
N ALA A 221 -23.51 -8.76 -3.17
CA ALA A 221 -24.22 -8.89 -4.45
C ALA A 221 -23.28 -8.95 -5.67
N GLY A 222 -21.96 -8.97 -5.48
CA GLY A 222 -20.96 -8.97 -6.55
C GLY A 222 -20.87 -7.66 -7.35
N LYS A 223 -21.40 -6.56 -6.81
CA LYS A 223 -21.51 -5.27 -7.53
C LYS A 223 -20.27 -4.39 -7.35
N LEU A 224 -19.69 -4.41 -6.15
CA LEU A 224 -18.46 -3.70 -5.78
C LEU A 224 -17.43 -4.66 -5.16
N VAL A 225 -16.16 -4.28 -5.22
CA VAL A 225 -15.01 -5.00 -4.64
C VAL A 225 -14.24 -4.07 -3.70
N GLU A 226 -13.41 -4.63 -2.81
CA GLU A 226 -12.71 -3.85 -1.79
C GLU A 226 -11.84 -2.72 -2.37
N LEU A 227 -11.74 -1.63 -1.61
CA LEU A 227 -10.82 -0.51 -1.86
C LEU A 227 -9.37 -0.89 -1.47
N LEU A 228 -8.88 -1.95 -2.11
CA LEU A 228 -7.57 -2.54 -1.94
C LEU A 228 -6.81 -2.52 -3.27
N PRO A 229 -5.46 -2.47 -3.27
CA PRO A 229 -4.69 -2.47 -4.51
C PRO A 229 -4.90 -3.76 -5.32
N VAL A 230 -4.98 -3.64 -6.64
CA VAL A 230 -5.19 -4.77 -7.58
C VAL A 230 -4.22 -5.92 -7.34
N PHE A 231 -2.94 -5.61 -7.11
CA PHE A 231 -1.92 -6.64 -6.89
C PHE A 231 -2.18 -7.51 -5.65
N LEU A 232 -3.03 -7.08 -4.71
CA LEU A 232 -3.37 -7.92 -3.56
C LEU A 232 -4.22 -9.15 -3.93
N LYS A 233 -4.92 -9.10 -5.07
CA LYS A 233 -5.68 -10.21 -5.64
C LYS A 233 -4.77 -11.29 -6.25
N SER A 234 -3.57 -10.93 -6.70
CA SER A 234 -2.64 -11.88 -7.33
C SER A 234 -1.21 -11.35 -7.40
N PHE A 235 -0.25 -12.24 -7.15
CA PHE A 235 1.17 -11.97 -7.35
C PHE A 235 1.57 -11.72 -8.82
N VAL A 236 0.71 -12.09 -9.77
CA VAL A 236 0.99 -11.99 -11.21
C VAL A 236 1.48 -10.60 -11.64
N SER A 237 0.84 -9.54 -11.15
CA SER A 237 1.20 -8.17 -11.52
C SER A 237 2.55 -7.70 -10.94
N LEU A 238 3.16 -8.51 -10.08
CA LEU A 238 4.42 -8.20 -9.39
C LEU A 238 5.61 -8.91 -10.03
N ILE A 239 5.41 -9.87 -10.94
CA ILE A 239 6.48 -10.68 -11.55
C ILE A 239 7.56 -9.78 -12.18
N GLY A 240 7.16 -8.79 -12.98
CA GLY A 240 8.11 -7.87 -13.62
C GLY A 240 8.87 -6.94 -12.67
N ASP A 241 8.44 -6.84 -11.41
CA ASP A 241 9.10 -6.04 -10.37
C ASP A 241 10.07 -6.89 -9.51
N THR A 242 10.09 -8.22 -9.68
CA THR A 242 10.94 -9.15 -8.89
C THR A 242 12.38 -9.24 -9.39
N PHE A 243 13.27 -9.73 -8.53
CA PHE A 243 14.66 -10.08 -8.81
C PHE A 243 15.50 -8.95 -9.42
N GLN A 244 15.13 -7.70 -9.13
CA GLN A 244 15.90 -6.53 -9.55
C GLN A 244 17.25 -6.48 -8.80
N MET A 245 18.33 -6.81 -9.50
CA MET A 245 19.69 -6.83 -8.96
C MET A 245 20.28 -5.42 -8.76
N GLY A 246 21.45 -5.36 -8.12
CA GLY A 246 22.23 -4.16 -7.77
C GLY A 246 22.48 -3.15 -8.91
N SER A 247 23.01 -1.97 -8.54
CA SER A 247 23.31 -0.89 -9.49
C SER A 247 24.45 -1.25 -10.44
N ALA A 248 24.33 -0.77 -11.69
CA ALA A 248 25.26 -1.03 -12.78
C ALA A 248 26.75 -0.79 -12.42
N PRO A 249 27.68 -1.57 -13.02
CA PRO A 249 27.42 -2.61 -14.01
C PRO A 249 26.92 -3.90 -13.36
N ILE A 250 25.80 -4.43 -13.87
CA ILE A 250 25.27 -5.75 -13.49
C ILE A 250 26.18 -6.80 -14.14
N HIS A 251 26.67 -7.75 -13.36
CA HIS A 251 27.47 -8.86 -13.86
C HIS A 251 26.61 -9.82 -14.68
N LYS A 252 27.21 -10.55 -15.63
CA LYS A 252 26.43 -11.41 -16.55
C LYS A 252 25.68 -12.51 -15.79
N GLU A 253 26.29 -12.99 -14.71
CA GLU A 253 25.80 -14.02 -13.81
C GLU A 253 24.57 -13.52 -13.03
N GLU A 254 24.62 -12.29 -12.53
CA GLU A 254 23.49 -11.63 -11.86
C GLU A 254 22.29 -11.44 -12.80
N ALA A 255 22.56 -11.02 -14.05
CA ALA A 255 21.52 -10.86 -15.07
C ALA A 255 20.90 -12.22 -15.44
N ALA A 256 21.73 -13.24 -15.72
CA ALA A 256 21.27 -14.58 -16.06
C ALA A 256 20.44 -15.22 -14.92
N LEU A 257 20.86 -15.04 -13.67
CA LEU A 257 20.11 -15.51 -12.51
C LEU A 257 18.77 -14.76 -12.37
N SER A 258 18.78 -13.43 -12.52
CA SER A 258 17.57 -12.61 -12.47
C SER A 258 16.53 -13.05 -13.51
N ASP A 259 16.96 -13.26 -14.76
CA ASP A 259 16.10 -13.73 -15.84
C ASP A 259 15.52 -15.13 -15.54
N LEU A 260 16.35 -16.05 -15.04
CA LEU A 260 15.93 -17.42 -14.69
C LEU A 260 14.92 -17.44 -13.54
N LEU A 261 15.16 -16.66 -12.49
CA LEU A 261 14.28 -16.57 -11.32
C LEU A 261 12.96 -15.86 -11.65
N THR A 262 13.01 -14.80 -12.47
CA THR A 262 11.81 -14.11 -12.98
C THR A 262 10.97 -15.04 -13.85
N ALA A 263 11.61 -15.84 -14.72
CA ALA A 263 10.92 -16.86 -15.51
C ALA A 263 10.28 -17.95 -14.62
N LYS A 264 10.94 -18.33 -13.53
CA LYS A 264 10.37 -19.28 -12.55
C LYS A 264 9.17 -18.69 -11.81
N ALA A 265 9.15 -17.38 -11.57
CA ALA A 265 8.03 -16.69 -10.93
C ALA A 265 6.72 -16.82 -11.70
N GLU A 266 6.75 -17.07 -13.02
CA GLU A 266 5.54 -17.32 -13.83
C GLU A 266 4.73 -18.55 -13.36
N LEU A 267 5.35 -19.50 -12.65
CA LEU A 267 4.63 -20.63 -12.05
C LEU A 267 3.61 -20.21 -10.99
N ILE A 268 3.74 -19.00 -10.42
CA ILE A 268 2.77 -18.49 -9.43
C ILE A 268 1.35 -18.38 -10.01
N ARG A 269 1.21 -18.29 -11.34
CA ARG A 269 -0.10 -18.33 -12.02
C ARG A 269 -0.90 -19.59 -11.76
N GLN A 270 -0.22 -20.67 -11.38
CA GLN A 270 -0.82 -21.97 -11.08
C GLN A 270 -1.10 -22.15 -9.58
N SER A 271 -0.71 -21.18 -8.74
CA SER A 271 -0.96 -21.16 -7.30
C SER A 271 -2.21 -20.34 -6.97
N ASP A 272 -2.89 -20.72 -5.90
CA ASP A 272 -3.97 -19.95 -5.29
C ASP A 272 -3.46 -18.93 -4.25
N LEU A 273 -2.15 -18.86 -4.02
CA LEU A 273 -1.55 -17.88 -3.13
C LEU A 273 -1.73 -16.47 -3.66
N THR A 274 -2.21 -15.60 -2.78
CA THR A 274 -2.37 -14.17 -3.06
C THR A 274 -1.72 -13.36 -1.94
N PRO A 275 -1.26 -12.14 -2.22
CA PRO A 275 -0.79 -11.25 -1.16
C PRO A 275 -1.85 -11.01 -0.08
N LEU A 276 -3.13 -10.87 -0.45
CA LEU A 276 -4.22 -10.74 0.52
C LEU A 276 -4.39 -12.00 1.38
N GLY A 277 -4.30 -13.19 0.78
CA GLY A 277 -4.36 -14.46 1.51
C GLY A 277 -3.24 -14.58 2.53
N LEU A 278 -2.00 -14.29 2.14
CA LEU A 278 -0.84 -14.23 3.03
C LEU A 278 -1.02 -13.19 4.14
N LYS A 279 -1.52 -12.00 3.79
CA LYS A 279 -1.82 -10.94 4.77
C LYS A 279 -2.80 -11.41 5.83
N SER A 280 -3.90 -12.04 5.41
CA SER A 280 -4.94 -12.55 6.29
C SER A 280 -4.46 -13.69 7.16
N PHE A 281 -3.58 -14.56 6.63
CA PHE A 281 -2.99 -15.68 7.36
C PHE A 281 -1.98 -15.21 8.42
N MET A 282 -1.06 -14.32 8.07
CA MET A 282 0.02 -13.90 8.97
C MET A 282 -0.39 -12.78 9.94
N GLY A 283 -1.33 -11.93 9.55
CA GLY A 283 -1.61 -10.68 10.26
C GLY A 283 -0.53 -9.62 10.03
N ASP A 284 -0.86 -8.37 10.36
CA ASP A 284 0.00 -7.22 10.03
C ASP A 284 1.32 -7.21 10.83
N GLU A 285 1.29 -7.68 12.08
CA GLU A 285 2.43 -7.65 13.02
C GLU A 285 3.54 -8.64 12.67
N ARG A 286 3.22 -9.72 11.93
CA ARG A 286 4.18 -10.74 11.51
C ARG A 286 4.80 -10.48 10.14
N LEU A 287 4.45 -9.36 9.49
CA LEU A 287 4.89 -9.01 8.13
C LEU A 287 5.85 -7.81 8.08
N LEU A 288 5.77 -6.92 9.07
CA LEU A 288 6.49 -5.65 9.09
C LEU A 288 7.29 -5.51 10.38
N VAL A 289 8.41 -4.80 10.31
CA VAL A 289 9.09 -4.28 11.51
C VAL A 289 8.65 -2.84 11.74
N ASN A 290 8.28 -2.51 12.98
CA ASN A 290 7.93 -1.15 13.40
C ASN A 290 6.69 -0.58 12.65
N CYS A 291 5.54 -1.22 12.89
CA CYS A 291 4.24 -1.02 12.24
C CYS A 291 3.51 0.29 12.61
N LYS A 292 4.04 1.47 12.24
CA LYS A 292 3.41 2.75 12.62
C LYS A 292 2.00 2.93 12.05
N ASP A 293 1.74 2.55 10.80
CA ASP A 293 0.42 2.75 10.15
C ASP A 293 0.04 1.70 9.09
N ASN A 294 0.80 0.60 8.97
CA ASN A 294 0.60 -0.52 8.02
C ASN A 294 0.46 -0.10 6.55
N VAL A 295 0.82 1.14 6.19
CA VAL A 295 0.71 1.65 4.82
C VAL A 295 1.58 0.85 3.85
N GLU A 296 2.66 0.26 4.36
CA GLU A 296 3.58 -0.57 3.58
C GLU A 296 2.92 -1.83 3.01
N LEU A 297 1.92 -2.41 3.70
CA LEU A 297 1.16 -3.56 3.19
C LEU A 297 0.26 -3.20 2.00
N ARG A 298 0.11 -1.90 1.71
CA ARG A 298 -0.59 -1.39 0.50
C ARG A 298 0.38 -1.01 -0.60
N ARG A 299 1.68 -1.28 -0.46
CA ARG A 299 2.68 -1.03 -1.49
C ARG A 299 3.18 -2.32 -2.10
N LYS A 300 3.52 -2.29 -3.39
CA LYS A 300 4.03 -3.46 -4.12
C LYS A 300 5.26 -4.08 -3.48
N LYS A 301 6.18 -3.25 -2.94
CA LYS A 301 7.54 -3.67 -2.58
C LYS A 301 7.62 -4.83 -1.59
N VAL A 302 6.81 -4.82 -0.52
CA VAL A 302 6.78 -5.93 0.45
C VAL A 302 6.31 -7.22 -0.21
N TRP A 303 5.33 -7.14 -1.11
CA TRP A 303 4.78 -8.28 -1.82
C TRP A 303 5.69 -8.77 -2.95
N THR A 304 6.46 -7.88 -3.56
CA THR A 304 7.55 -8.27 -4.47
C THR A 304 8.57 -9.15 -3.74
N PHE A 305 9.00 -8.78 -2.53
CA PHE A 305 9.91 -9.62 -1.74
C PHE A 305 9.28 -10.95 -1.31
N TRP A 306 8.00 -10.97 -0.97
CA TRP A 306 7.28 -12.22 -0.72
C TRP A 306 7.25 -13.13 -1.95
N LEU A 307 7.00 -12.58 -3.14
CA LEU A 307 7.04 -13.36 -4.39
C LEU A 307 8.43 -13.94 -4.64
N GLU A 308 9.49 -13.15 -4.41
CA GLU A 308 10.86 -13.65 -4.51
C GLU A 308 11.10 -14.82 -3.55
N LEU A 309 10.69 -14.69 -2.28
CA LEU A 309 10.82 -15.75 -1.28
C LEU A 309 10.03 -17.01 -1.69
N LEU A 310 8.82 -16.87 -2.21
CA LEU A 310 8.01 -18.00 -2.70
C LEU A 310 8.70 -18.74 -3.85
N VAL A 311 9.35 -18.01 -4.76
CA VAL A 311 10.12 -18.59 -5.87
C VAL A 311 11.36 -19.33 -5.35
N ILE A 312 12.08 -18.74 -4.40
CA ILE A 312 13.24 -19.39 -3.75
C ILE A 312 12.80 -20.70 -3.07
N LEU A 313 11.68 -20.67 -2.33
CA LEU A 313 11.12 -21.85 -1.67
C LEU A 313 10.65 -22.90 -2.67
N ASN A 314 10.05 -22.47 -3.78
CA ASN A 314 9.64 -23.37 -4.84
C ASN A 314 10.82 -24.14 -5.43
N ILE A 315 11.96 -23.49 -5.64
CA ILE A 315 13.18 -24.13 -6.15
C ILE A 315 13.77 -25.06 -5.08
N ALA A 316 13.92 -24.58 -3.85
CA ALA A 316 14.54 -25.34 -2.76
C ALA A 316 13.75 -26.61 -2.43
N LYS A 317 12.41 -26.51 -2.33
CA LYS A 317 11.53 -27.63 -1.97
C LYS A 317 11.05 -28.43 -3.17
N ASP A 318 11.37 -27.99 -4.40
CA ASP A 318 10.87 -28.54 -5.66
C ASP A 318 9.33 -28.72 -5.64
N LYS A 319 8.63 -27.73 -5.08
CA LYS A 319 7.18 -27.75 -4.83
C LYS A 319 6.58 -26.38 -5.10
N LEU A 320 5.53 -26.32 -5.92
CA LEU A 320 4.73 -25.10 -6.03
C LEU A 320 3.81 -25.01 -4.81
N HIS A 321 3.97 -23.94 -4.03
CA HIS A 321 3.21 -23.74 -2.81
C HIS A 321 1.83 -23.16 -3.08
N ASN A 322 0.86 -23.57 -2.27
CA ASN A 322 -0.53 -23.11 -2.28
C ASN A 322 -0.93 -22.60 -0.88
N ALA A 323 -2.17 -22.15 -0.71
CA ALA A 323 -2.66 -21.63 0.57
C ALA A 323 -2.60 -22.66 1.71
N GLU A 324 -2.78 -23.96 1.40
CA GLU A 324 -2.71 -25.04 2.40
C GLU A 324 -1.29 -25.28 2.94
N ASP A 325 -0.26 -24.81 2.21
CA ASP A 325 1.14 -24.94 2.61
C ASP A 325 1.60 -23.87 3.60
N LEU A 326 0.80 -22.81 3.82
CA LEU A 326 1.24 -21.63 4.59
C LEU A 326 1.65 -21.96 6.02
N ASP A 327 0.93 -22.86 6.69
CA ASP A 327 1.30 -23.33 8.03
C ASP A 327 2.70 -23.95 8.04
N ALA A 328 2.95 -24.91 7.14
CA ALA A 328 4.23 -25.60 7.05
C ALA A 328 5.38 -24.68 6.61
N LEU A 329 5.10 -23.68 5.77
CA LEU A 329 6.08 -22.68 5.35
C LEU A 329 6.50 -21.77 6.50
N THR A 330 5.51 -21.23 7.23
CA THR A 330 5.75 -20.23 8.28
C THR A 330 6.24 -20.83 9.60
N GLN A 331 6.10 -22.15 9.80
CA GLN A 331 6.70 -22.85 10.93
C GLN A 331 8.23 -22.76 10.98
N ASN A 332 8.90 -22.68 9.83
CA ASN A 332 10.38 -22.68 9.77
C ASN A 332 10.96 -21.35 9.27
N ILE A 333 10.11 -20.45 8.77
CA ILE A 333 10.52 -19.20 8.15
C ILE A 333 9.65 -18.06 8.65
N ARG A 334 10.29 -17.00 9.12
CA ARG A 334 9.64 -15.70 9.38
C ARG A 334 10.22 -14.67 8.42
N PHE A 335 9.38 -13.86 7.80
CA PHE A 335 9.83 -12.80 6.90
C PHE A 335 9.37 -11.44 7.39
N PHE A 336 10.31 -10.49 7.44
CA PHE A 336 10.05 -9.12 7.85
C PHE A 336 10.51 -8.11 6.80
N TYR A 337 9.68 -7.10 6.56
CA TYR A 337 10.02 -5.97 5.69
C TYR A 337 10.10 -4.65 6.45
N SER A 338 11.04 -3.80 6.04
CA SER A 338 11.09 -2.38 6.41
C SER A 338 11.25 -1.49 5.19
N ASN A 339 10.47 -0.41 5.13
CA ASN A 339 10.56 0.60 4.07
C ASN A 339 11.68 1.63 4.33
N THR A 340 12.81 1.20 4.86
CA THR A 340 14.00 2.04 4.97
C THR A 340 14.88 1.94 3.74
N ASP A 341 15.49 3.07 3.37
CA ASP A 341 16.56 3.14 2.37
C ASP A 341 17.96 2.99 3.01
N LYS A 342 18.02 2.67 4.32
CA LYS A 342 19.24 2.33 5.08
C LYS A 342 19.40 0.81 5.25
N ASP A 343 20.52 0.42 5.85
CA ASP A 343 20.76 -0.96 6.22
C ASP A 343 19.72 -1.39 7.26
N PHE A 344 19.13 -2.57 7.05
CA PHE A 344 18.02 -3.03 7.88
C PHE A 344 18.47 -3.26 9.33
N LEU A 345 19.66 -3.83 9.54
CA LEU A 345 20.15 -4.12 10.89
C LEU A 345 20.57 -2.83 11.60
N ASP A 346 21.17 -1.88 10.88
CA ASP A 346 21.50 -0.57 11.46
C ASP A 346 20.25 0.14 12.00
N GLU A 347 19.11 -0.02 11.33
CA GLU A 347 17.86 0.63 11.74
C GLU A 347 17.04 -0.18 12.76
N HIS A 348 16.99 -1.51 12.61
CA HIS A 348 16.00 -2.35 13.30
C HIS A 348 16.57 -3.42 14.21
N LEU A 349 17.88 -3.52 14.42
CA LEU A 349 18.43 -4.55 15.31
C LEU A 349 17.81 -4.49 16.73
N GLN A 350 17.53 -3.28 17.24
CA GLN A 350 16.88 -3.09 18.55
C GLN A 350 15.36 -3.33 18.53
N ASP A 351 14.75 -3.41 17.35
CA ASP A 351 13.33 -3.69 17.17
C ASP A 351 13.09 -5.20 16.99
N LEU A 352 14.06 -5.93 16.43
CA LEU A 352 13.92 -7.35 16.10
C LEU A 352 13.63 -8.27 17.29
N TRP A 353 14.00 -7.93 18.52
CA TRP A 353 13.61 -8.78 19.66
C TRP A 353 12.17 -8.52 20.13
N LYS A 354 11.53 -7.45 19.65
CA LYS A 354 10.19 -6.99 20.04
C LYS A 354 9.08 -7.48 19.11
N VAL A 355 9.42 -8.14 18.01
CA VAL A 355 8.45 -8.65 17.02
C VAL A 355 7.90 -10.02 17.40
N ASP A 356 6.81 -10.41 16.75
CA ASP A 356 6.14 -11.69 16.98
C ASP A 356 6.86 -12.85 16.27
N TYR A 357 7.41 -13.77 17.05
CA TYR A 357 8.02 -15.03 16.61
C TYR A 357 7.18 -16.26 16.93
N THR A 358 5.93 -16.10 17.38
CA THR A 358 5.04 -17.22 17.69
C THR A 358 4.93 -18.16 16.48
N ASP A 359 4.84 -19.46 16.77
CA ASP A 359 4.78 -20.55 15.79
C ASP A 359 6.09 -20.81 15.00
N LEU A 360 7.15 -20.03 15.20
CA LEU A 360 8.47 -20.31 14.61
C LEU A 360 9.21 -21.39 15.41
N ALA A 361 9.58 -22.47 14.71
CA ALA A 361 10.32 -23.59 15.25
C ALA A 361 11.73 -23.17 15.70
N ASP A 362 12.28 -23.91 16.66
CA ASP A 362 13.62 -23.68 17.17
C ASP A 362 14.67 -23.84 16.04
N GLY A 363 15.62 -22.91 15.96
CA GLY A 363 16.57 -22.86 14.84
C GLY A 363 15.97 -22.42 13.49
N GLY A 364 14.71 -21.99 13.46
CA GLY A 364 14.04 -21.42 12.30
C GLY A 364 14.76 -20.17 11.74
N LEU A 365 14.46 -19.83 10.49
CA LEU A 365 15.12 -18.75 9.77
C LEU A 365 14.27 -17.49 9.70
N VAL A 366 14.84 -16.38 10.13
CA VAL A 366 14.28 -15.04 10.03
C VAL A 366 14.92 -14.34 8.83
N ILE A 367 14.12 -14.10 7.80
CA ILE A 367 14.51 -13.41 6.59
C ILE A 367 14.04 -11.97 6.69
N PHE A 368 14.89 -11.01 6.38
CA PHE A 368 14.51 -9.61 6.35
C PHE A 368 14.84 -8.93 5.02
N ALA A 369 14.11 -7.86 4.72
CA ALA A 369 14.30 -7.05 3.52
C ALA A 369 14.09 -5.56 3.80
N SER A 370 14.85 -4.71 3.10
CA SER A 370 14.63 -3.26 3.03
C SER A 370 14.70 -2.76 1.59
N ASN A 371 14.51 -1.45 1.37
CA ASN A 371 14.66 -0.87 0.03
C ASN A 371 16.12 -0.77 -0.42
N GLN A 372 17.07 -0.84 0.52
CA GLN A 372 18.48 -0.79 0.19
C GLN A 372 18.88 -2.07 -0.55
N LYS A 373 19.51 -1.90 -1.72
CA LYS A 373 20.18 -2.99 -2.46
C LYS A 373 21.52 -3.30 -1.79
N ARG A 374 21.93 -4.57 -1.79
CA ARG A 374 23.15 -5.12 -1.17
C ARG A 374 23.59 -4.48 0.14
N GLN A 375 23.35 -5.19 1.22
CA GLN A 375 23.84 -4.78 2.53
C GLN A 375 25.36 -5.01 2.68
N SER A 376 25.91 -4.46 3.76
CA SER A 376 27.32 -4.58 4.16
C SER A 376 27.83 -6.03 4.05
N ALA A 377 29.14 -6.25 3.87
CA ALA A 377 29.75 -7.59 3.83
C ALA A 377 29.38 -8.46 5.06
N VAL A 378 29.01 -7.83 6.18
CA VAL A 378 28.52 -8.46 7.42
C VAL A 378 27.20 -9.22 7.24
N THR A 379 26.45 -8.92 6.18
CA THR A 379 25.12 -9.48 5.91
C THR A 379 25.10 -10.56 4.84
N LYS A 380 26.28 -10.98 4.37
CA LYS A 380 26.40 -12.09 3.41
C LYS A 380 26.01 -13.40 4.10
N GLY A 381 25.12 -14.17 3.47
CA GLY A 381 24.74 -15.48 3.98
C GLY A 381 23.80 -15.45 5.19
N VAL A 382 23.80 -16.55 5.94
CA VAL A 382 23.19 -16.59 7.28
C VAL A 382 24.13 -15.87 8.24
N LEU A 383 23.61 -14.87 8.96
CA LEU A 383 24.40 -14.00 9.82
C LEU A 383 25.11 -14.80 10.92
N ASP A 384 26.42 -14.57 11.06
CA ASP A 384 27.12 -14.88 12.32
C ASP A 384 26.91 -13.70 13.27
N LEU A 385 26.12 -13.92 14.31
CA LEU A 385 25.82 -12.91 15.31
C LEU A 385 27.06 -12.46 16.09
N CYS A 386 28.16 -13.23 16.04
CA CYS A 386 29.47 -12.85 16.58
C CYS A 386 30.08 -11.63 15.85
N ASP A 387 29.72 -11.41 14.59
CA ASP A 387 30.24 -10.29 13.78
C ASP A 387 29.52 -8.96 14.06
N ILE A 388 28.40 -8.99 14.78
CA ILE A 388 27.57 -7.81 15.14
C ILE A 388 27.41 -7.59 16.66
N VAL A 389 28.31 -8.20 17.45
CA VAL A 389 28.28 -8.27 18.93
C VAL A 389 28.05 -6.94 19.68
N PRO A 390 28.67 -5.80 19.32
CA PRO A 390 28.49 -4.56 20.06
C PRO A 390 27.03 -4.10 20.10
N ASN A 391 26.31 -4.26 18.99
CA ASN A 391 24.93 -3.82 18.85
C ASN A 391 23.94 -4.80 19.48
N ILE A 392 24.22 -6.12 19.41
CA ILE A 392 23.43 -7.16 20.08
C ILE A 392 23.52 -7.03 21.61
N SER A 393 24.70 -6.70 22.14
CA SER A 393 24.89 -6.52 23.60
C SER A 393 24.02 -5.41 24.18
N SER A 394 23.66 -4.40 23.40
CA SER A 394 22.68 -3.38 23.80
C SER A 394 21.27 -3.96 23.83
N ALA A 395 20.85 -4.64 22.75
CA ALA A 395 19.52 -5.25 22.64
C ALA A 395 19.26 -6.26 23.75
N ARG A 396 20.26 -7.11 24.04
CA ARG A 396 20.21 -8.11 25.10
C ARG A 396 20.05 -7.48 26.49
N ARG A 397 20.70 -6.34 26.75
CA ARG A 397 20.55 -5.61 28.03
C ARG A 397 19.16 -5.01 28.19
N GLU A 398 18.59 -4.45 27.11
CA GLU A 398 17.23 -3.91 27.12
C GLU A 398 16.19 -5.03 27.33
N PHE A 399 16.35 -6.15 26.61
CA PHE A 399 15.53 -7.34 26.79
C PHE A 399 15.54 -7.87 28.24
N ALA A 400 16.74 -8.03 28.81
CA ALA A 400 16.88 -8.48 30.21
C ALA A 400 16.24 -7.51 31.21
N LYS A 401 16.28 -6.19 30.93
CA LYS A 401 15.60 -5.19 31.75
C LYS A 401 14.08 -5.38 31.72
N VAL A 402 13.49 -5.54 30.53
CA VAL A 402 12.05 -5.77 30.37
C VAL A 402 11.60 -7.06 31.06
N GLN A 403 12.39 -8.14 30.95
CA GLN A 403 12.12 -9.39 31.68
C GLN A 403 12.14 -9.20 33.20
N ASN A 404 13.12 -8.46 33.74
CA ASN A 404 13.21 -8.19 35.17
C ASN A 404 12.05 -7.30 35.67
N GLU A 405 11.61 -6.32 34.88
CA GLU A 405 10.47 -5.46 35.20
C GLU A 405 9.16 -6.24 35.21
N ALA A 406 8.95 -7.14 34.22
CA ALA A 406 7.80 -8.03 34.19
C ALA A 406 7.77 -8.94 35.42
N PHE A 407 8.92 -9.54 35.79
CA PHE A 407 9.08 -10.38 36.97
C PHE A 407 8.73 -9.64 38.27
N ALA A 408 9.07 -8.35 38.38
CA ALA A 408 8.80 -7.54 39.57
C ALA A 408 7.32 -7.12 39.73
N SER A 409 6.48 -7.30 38.70
CA SER A 409 5.12 -6.74 38.65
C SER A 409 3.98 -7.68 39.04
N ASP A 410 4.27 -8.96 39.38
CA ASP A 410 3.28 -10.04 39.64
C ASP A 410 2.18 -10.22 38.57
N ALA A 411 2.27 -9.49 37.45
CA ALA A 411 1.43 -9.62 36.28
C ALA A 411 2.08 -10.62 35.32
N ILE A 412 1.73 -11.91 35.51
CA ILE A 412 1.82 -13.06 34.58
C ILE A 412 2.55 -14.29 35.16
N ASN A 413 1.90 -15.44 34.90
CA ASN A 413 2.24 -16.83 35.16
C ASN A 413 3.67 -17.25 34.76
N ILE A 414 4.24 -18.15 35.56
CA ILE A 414 5.63 -18.65 35.55
C ILE A 414 5.92 -19.60 34.35
N ALA A 415 5.61 -19.25 33.10
CA ALA A 415 5.80 -20.21 31.98
C ALA A 415 6.01 -19.68 30.55
N GLU A 416 6.45 -18.43 30.33
CA GLU A 416 7.09 -18.07 29.05
C GLU A 416 8.33 -17.20 29.30
N THR A 417 9.37 -17.83 29.85
CA THR A 417 10.75 -17.39 29.68
C THR A 417 11.09 -17.50 28.20
N LEU A 418 10.70 -16.51 27.40
CA LEU A 418 11.17 -16.42 26.02
C LEU A 418 12.69 -16.23 26.08
N ASP A 419 13.44 -17.13 25.47
CA ASP A 419 14.86 -16.93 25.22
C ASP A 419 15.05 -15.71 24.31
N PHE A 420 16.19 -15.05 24.44
CA PHE A 420 16.49 -13.90 23.58
C PHE A 420 16.48 -14.35 22.11
N PRO A 421 15.66 -13.75 21.21
CA PRO A 421 15.41 -14.30 19.87
C PRO A 421 16.65 -14.52 19.02
N PHE A 422 17.70 -13.73 19.24
CA PHE A 422 18.98 -13.89 18.53
C PHE A 422 19.73 -15.17 18.93
N ASP A 423 19.47 -15.76 20.10
CA ASP A 423 20.09 -17.05 20.48
C ASP A 423 19.33 -18.25 19.91
N ARG A 424 18.08 -18.04 19.51
CA ARG A 424 17.14 -19.11 19.17
C ARG A 424 16.96 -19.31 17.67
N PHE A 425 17.10 -18.25 16.89
CA PHE A 425 16.81 -18.24 15.46
C PHE A 425 18.02 -17.83 14.64
N LYS A 426 18.00 -18.24 13.37
CA LYS A 426 18.97 -17.79 12.35
C LYS A 426 18.42 -16.56 11.64
N TYR A 427 19.30 -15.70 11.16
CA TYR A 427 18.91 -14.45 10.49
C TYR A 427 19.62 -14.32 9.14
N THR A 428 18.94 -13.78 8.13
CA THR A 428 19.55 -13.50 6.82
C THR A 428 18.80 -12.40 6.08
N ASN A 429 19.47 -11.75 5.13
CA ASN A 429 18.83 -10.82 4.22
C ASN A 429 18.28 -11.58 2.99
N ILE A 430 17.13 -11.17 2.45
CA ILE A 430 16.61 -11.76 1.21
C ILE A 430 17.60 -11.65 0.01
N ALA A 431 18.47 -10.65 0.02
CA ALA A 431 19.54 -10.47 -0.97
C ALA A 431 20.51 -11.66 -1.00
N THR A 432 20.65 -12.42 0.09
CA THR A 432 21.49 -13.62 0.13
C THR A 432 21.07 -14.68 -0.89
N PHE A 433 19.77 -14.80 -1.15
CA PHE A 433 19.25 -15.75 -2.13
C PHE A 433 19.35 -15.25 -3.58
N LYS A 434 19.85 -14.03 -3.80
CA LYS A 434 19.90 -13.37 -5.11
C LYS A 434 21.32 -12.90 -5.44
N GLU A 435 21.76 -11.85 -4.77
CA GLU A 435 23.04 -11.19 -5.01
C GLU A 435 24.20 -12.06 -4.52
N ASP A 436 24.11 -12.62 -3.31
CA ASP A 436 25.17 -13.51 -2.80
C ASP A 436 25.18 -14.84 -3.56
N ALA A 437 23.99 -15.37 -3.88
CA ALA A 437 23.84 -16.55 -4.72
C ALA A 437 24.54 -16.38 -6.07
N ALA A 438 24.37 -15.23 -6.74
CA ALA A 438 25.02 -14.94 -8.02
C ALA A 438 26.55 -14.93 -7.93
N LEU A 439 27.13 -14.47 -6.81
CA LEU A 439 28.58 -14.47 -6.59
C LEU A 439 29.16 -15.87 -6.40
N ASP A 440 28.33 -16.82 -5.99
CA ASP A 440 28.74 -18.21 -5.77
C ASP A 440 28.55 -19.06 -7.06
N LEU A 441 27.99 -18.49 -8.14
CA LEU A 441 27.84 -19.14 -9.44
C LEU A 441 29.13 -19.01 -10.29
N ASP A 442 29.53 -20.10 -10.94
CA ASP A 442 30.64 -20.13 -11.91
C ASP A 442 30.30 -19.32 -13.17
N GLU A 443 31.29 -18.74 -13.86
CA GLU A 443 31.12 -18.03 -15.15
C GLU A 443 30.35 -18.88 -16.18
N LYS A 444 30.51 -20.21 -16.10
CA LYS A 444 29.79 -21.16 -16.97
C LYS A 444 28.28 -21.15 -16.78
N PHE A 445 27.77 -20.67 -15.65
CA PHE A 445 26.33 -20.59 -15.37
C PHE A 445 25.58 -19.81 -16.45
N VAL A 446 26.21 -18.77 -17.00
CA VAL A 446 25.63 -17.91 -18.04
C VAL A 446 25.30 -18.70 -19.32
N ASP A 447 26.07 -19.75 -19.62
CA ASP A 447 25.92 -20.57 -20.82
C ASP A 447 25.14 -21.88 -20.58
N MET A 448 24.78 -22.18 -19.33
CA MET A 448 24.02 -23.38 -18.98
C MET A 448 22.56 -23.27 -19.41
N LYS A 449 21.96 -24.41 -19.75
CA LYS A 449 20.52 -24.45 -19.98
C LYS A 449 19.78 -24.35 -18.65
N PRO A 450 18.57 -23.77 -18.60
CA PRO A 450 17.76 -23.69 -17.37
C PRO A 450 17.64 -25.02 -16.61
N VAL A 451 17.49 -26.13 -17.33
CA VAL A 451 17.37 -27.49 -16.77
C VAL A 451 18.63 -27.91 -15.99
N GLU A 452 19.79 -27.40 -16.36
CA GLU A 452 21.09 -27.65 -15.69
C GLU A 452 21.32 -26.67 -14.53
N CYS A 453 20.78 -25.44 -14.62
CA CYS A 453 20.86 -24.44 -13.57
C CYS A 453 20.03 -24.80 -12.33
N TYR A 454 18.82 -25.36 -12.51
CA TYR A 454 17.89 -25.60 -11.39
C TYR A 454 18.44 -26.53 -10.30
N PRO A 455 19.09 -27.68 -10.61
CA PRO A 455 19.70 -28.51 -9.58
C PRO A 455 20.77 -27.78 -8.75
N LEU A 456 21.58 -26.92 -9.38
CA LEU A 456 22.61 -26.13 -8.69
C LEU A 456 21.98 -25.10 -7.75
N LEU A 457 20.94 -24.40 -8.21
CA LEU A 457 20.20 -23.45 -7.38
C LEU A 457 19.46 -24.13 -6.23
N LYS A 458 18.90 -25.32 -6.47
CA LYS A 458 18.27 -26.12 -5.43
C LYS A 458 19.26 -26.48 -4.32
N GLU A 459 20.42 -27.03 -4.67
CA GLU A 459 21.48 -27.34 -3.70
C GLU A 459 21.96 -26.07 -2.95
N LEU A 460 22.08 -24.95 -3.65
CA LEU A 460 22.45 -23.67 -3.03
C LEU A 460 21.41 -23.21 -2.00
N TYR A 461 20.12 -23.22 -2.35
CA TYR A 461 19.05 -22.77 -1.47
C TYR A 461 18.73 -23.75 -0.33
N GLU A 462 18.81 -25.07 -0.56
CA GLU A 462 18.67 -26.08 0.49
C GLU A 462 19.75 -25.96 1.59
N ARG A 463 20.94 -25.42 1.26
CA ARG A 463 21.98 -25.14 2.28
C ARG A 463 21.67 -23.91 3.13
N LEU A 464 20.91 -22.96 2.59
CA LEU A 464 20.59 -21.69 3.25
C LEU A 464 19.29 -21.75 4.04
N LEU A 465 18.34 -22.58 3.59
CA LEU A 465 17.05 -22.79 4.23
C LEU A 465 17.13 -23.96 5.24
N PRO A 466 16.44 -23.88 6.39
CA PRO A 466 16.42 -24.92 7.40
C PRO A 466 15.60 -26.16 6.99
#